data_AF-A0A969DYB5-F1
#
_entry.id   AF-A0A969DYB5-F1
#
_cell.length_a   1.000
_cell.length_b   1.000
_cell.length_c   1.000
_cell.angle_alpha   90.00
_cell.angle_beta   90.00
_cell.angle_gamma   90.00
#
_symmetry.space_group_name_H-M   'P 1'
#
loop_
_entity.id
_entity.type
_entity.pdbx_description
1 polymer ?
#
loop_
_entity_poly.entity_id
_entity_poly.type
_entity_poly.pdbx_seq_one_letter_code
_entity_poly.pdbx_strand_id
1 'polypeptide(L)'
;MAEPDLRRDMGNHSHDDGNGDGDRHPQRRSPRALLPLLGLWLGSGLVDRGWLLLDNRMPAWDQADYLNGAINYWALWNQTGIFSAAIAGQNLARFSPDWWTQFWQLAPKIPPLTYLATLPFFQWFSPSADAALGVQLLFSALLLISVYGLARCIFQPPRNHRIGLWAAAICVLLPGLARLRLDYLLDYPLTASVAAAWWMLSLWQGSRGWRSWPWAGAAGLALGLAILVKQTALLFLLTPLLWIGITALGRWGRLLQGLVAVAVAGLTLWPWVAPNWLLILTSSKRATVDSALKEGDPSLLSPEAWLYYLQQWPDQVGWLLLLTALLGLGLGLVTYGRQRRRRSPPAPPQPPGPNCILTRSHRATSLRLHSHHSPYLPTSPPPHL
;
A
#
# COMPACT_ATOMS: atom_id res chain seq x y z
N MET A 1 -34.72 -66.08 32.44
CA MET A 1 -33.37 -65.82 32.97
C MET A 1 -33.05 -64.36 32.71
N ALA A 2 -33.00 -63.60 33.82
CA ALA A 2 -32.45 -62.25 34.02
C ALA A 2 -32.84 -61.11 33.05
N GLU A 3 -33.71 -60.26 33.58
CA GLU A 3 -33.80 -58.81 33.33
C GLU A 3 -32.67 -58.08 34.15
N PRO A 4 -32.65 -56.73 34.23
CA PRO A 4 -31.66 -55.81 33.67
C PRO A 4 -30.61 -55.30 34.69
N ASP A 5 -29.55 -54.63 34.22
CA ASP A 5 -28.63 -53.90 35.12
C ASP A 5 -28.76 -52.38 34.96
N LEU A 6 -28.94 -51.75 36.11
CA LEU A 6 -29.33 -50.37 36.35
C LEU A 6 -28.27 -49.84 37.32
N ARG A 7 -27.28 -49.07 36.84
CA ARG A 7 -26.43 -48.28 37.75
C ARG A 7 -26.16 -46.87 37.24
N ARG A 8 -26.52 -45.94 38.13
CA ARG A 8 -26.23 -44.51 38.19
C ARG A 8 -24.74 -44.27 38.42
N ASP A 9 -24.23 -43.19 37.85
CA ASP A 9 -23.31 -42.21 38.47
C ASP A 9 -23.46 -40.90 37.66
N MET A 10 -24.11 -39.85 38.15
CA MET A 10 -23.61 -38.82 39.08
C MET A 10 -22.38 -38.06 38.57
N GLY A 11 -22.66 -36.89 37.97
CA GLY A 11 -21.90 -35.66 38.19
C GLY A 11 -20.64 -35.44 37.33
N ASN A 12 -20.76 -34.59 36.31
CA ASN A 12 -19.90 -33.42 36.29
C ASN A 12 -20.55 -32.25 35.54
N HIS A 13 -20.74 -31.14 36.24
CA HIS A 13 -21.01 -29.84 35.66
C HIS A 13 -19.70 -29.29 35.09
N SER A 14 -19.69 -28.93 33.82
CA SER A 14 -18.73 -27.97 33.29
C SER A 14 -19.49 -26.93 32.49
N HIS A 15 -19.58 -25.73 33.10
CA HIS A 15 -19.76 -24.47 32.41
C HIS A 15 -18.81 -24.41 31.21
N ASP A 16 -19.34 -24.15 30.02
CA ASP A 16 -18.56 -23.71 28.87
C ASP A 16 -19.09 -22.34 28.46
N ASP A 17 -18.61 -21.33 29.19
CA ASP A 17 -18.72 -19.92 28.85
C ASP A 17 -17.50 -19.54 28.01
N GLY A 18 -17.74 -19.11 26.77
CA GLY A 18 -16.85 -18.19 26.05
C GLY A 18 -15.58 -18.80 25.46
N ASN A 19 -15.52 -18.84 24.12
CA ASN A 19 -14.69 -17.91 23.35
C ASN A 19 -14.83 -18.29 21.87
N GLY A 20 -15.61 -17.51 21.12
CA GLY A 20 -15.67 -17.61 19.67
C GLY A 20 -14.41 -17.04 19.03
N ASP A 21 -13.27 -17.67 19.28
CA ASP A 21 -12.03 -17.40 18.55
C ASP A 21 -12.13 -18.16 17.23
N GLY A 22 -12.74 -17.50 16.25
CA GLY A 22 -12.74 -17.94 14.86
C GLY A 22 -11.33 -17.86 14.32
N ASP A 23 -10.55 -18.91 14.63
CA ASP A 23 -9.23 -19.19 14.10
C ASP A 23 -9.30 -19.22 12.58
N ARG A 24 -9.05 -18.05 11.97
CA ARG A 24 -8.75 -17.96 10.54
C ARG A 24 -7.41 -18.63 10.36
N HIS A 25 -7.43 -19.92 10.09
CA HIS A 25 -6.27 -20.67 9.64
C HIS A 25 -5.45 -19.81 8.67
N PRO A 26 -4.12 -19.67 8.88
CA PRO A 26 -3.28 -18.95 7.95
C PRO A 26 -3.36 -19.68 6.61
N GLN A 27 -4.10 -19.10 5.66
CA GLN A 27 -4.13 -19.58 4.28
C GLN A 27 -2.68 -19.73 3.82
N ARG A 28 -2.25 -20.99 3.63
CA ARG A 28 -0.95 -21.33 3.05
C ARG A 28 -0.76 -20.46 1.82
N ARG A 29 0.23 -19.57 1.85
CA ARG A 29 0.62 -18.73 0.70
C ARG A 29 1.06 -19.69 -0.40
N SER A 30 0.17 -20.02 -1.33
CA SER A 30 0.53 -20.98 -2.38
C SER A 30 1.58 -20.32 -3.29
N PRO A 31 2.77 -20.93 -3.48
CA PRO A 31 3.81 -20.41 -4.36
C PRO A 31 3.40 -20.37 -5.85
N ARG A 32 2.20 -20.88 -6.19
CA ARG A 32 1.63 -20.93 -7.54
C ARG A 32 1.52 -19.57 -8.24
N ALA A 33 1.51 -18.47 -7.48
CA ALA A 33 1.46 -17.12 -8.04
C ALA A 33 2.82 -16.54 -8.45
N LEU A 34 3.91 -17.04 -7.87
CA LEU A 34 5.24 -16.48 -8.10
C LEU A 34 5.74 -16.83 -9.50
N LEU A 35 5.52 -18.07 -9.93
CA LEU A 35 5.95 -18.53 -11.24
C LEU A 35 5.35 -17.73 -12.41
N PRO A 36 4.03 -17.49 -12.49
CA PRO A 36 3.46 -16.68 -13.57
C PRO A 36 3.90 -15.21 -13.49
N LEU A 37 4.05 -14.62 -12.29
CA LEU A 37 4.56 -13.26 -12.16
C LEU A 37 6.03 -13.15 -12.62
N LEU A 38 6.85 -14.13 -12.26
CA LEU A 38 8.23 -14.23 -12.72
C LEU A 38 8.29 -14.39 -14.24
N GLY A 39 7.43 -15.25 -14.81
CA GLY A 39 7.33 -15.43 -16.25
C GLY A 39 6.91 -14.14 -16.99
N LEU A 40 5.93 -13.41 -16.45
CA LEU A 40 5.52 -12.11 -16.99
C LEU A 40 6.67 -11.10 -16.93
N TRP A 41 7.36 -11.00 -15.79
CA TRP A 41 8.46 -10.06 -15.58
C TRP A 41 9.66 -10.36 -16.47
N LEU A 42 10.11 -11.63 -16.53
CA LEU A 42 11.19 -12.04 -17.42
C LEU A 42 10.80 -11.87 -18.88
N GLY A 43 9.58 -12.27 -19.26
CA GLY A 43 9.08 -12.14 -20.61
C GLY A 43 9.06 -10.68 -21.07
N SER A 44 8.50 -9.76 -20.26
CA SER A 44 8.52 -8.33 -20.59
C SER A 44 9.94 -7.77 -20.63
N GLY A 45 10.79 -8.15 -19.67
CA GLY A 45 12.18 -7.71 -19.63
C GLY A 45 12.97 -8.14 -20.87
N LEU A 46 12.80 -9.39 -21.33
CA LEU A 46 13.46 -9.90 -22.53
C LEU A 46 12.98 -9.17 -23.79
N VAL A 47 11.68 -8.90 -23.91
CA VAL A 47 11.14 -8.12 -25.03
C VAL A 47 11.69 -6.70 -25.01
N ASP A 48 11.69 -6.05 -23.84
CA ASP A 48 12.23 -4.69 -23.70
C ASP A 48 13.72 -4.65 -24.04
N ARG A 49 14.53 -5.62 -23.57
CA ARG A 49 15.95 -5.72 -23.93
C ARG A 49 16.15 -5.99 -25.42
N GLY A 50 15.35 -6.87 -26.01
CA GLY A 50 15.39 -7.14 -27.45
C GLY A 50 15.08 -5.89 -28.27
N TRP A 51 14.15 -5.05 -27.82
CA TRP A 51 13.86 -3.76 -28.43
C TRP A 51 15.05 -2.79 -28.35
N LEU A 52 15.63 -2.63 -27.16
CA LEU A 52 16.76 -1.69 -26.95
C LEU A 52 18.00 -2.07 -27.77
N LEU A 53 18.24 -3.35 -28.02
CA LEU A 53 19.32 -3.79 -28.91
C LEU A 53 19.17 -3.32 -30.36
N LEU A 54 17.93 -3.02 -30.79
CA LEU A 54 17.61 -2.54 -32.13
C LEU A 54 17.46 -1.02 -32.18
N ASP A 55 17.20 -0.40 -31.02
CA ASP A 55 17.00 1.04 -30.91
C ASP A 55 18.33 1.77 -30.91
N ASN A 56 18.44 2.78 -31.78
CA ASN A 56 19.66 3.60 -31.94
C ASN A 56 19.37 5.08 -31.70
N ARG A 57 18.22 5.40 -31.09
CA ARG A 57 17.81 6.77 -30.80
C ARG A 57 18.63 7.33 -29.64
N MET A 58 18.94 8.61 -29.75
CA MET A 58 19.52 9.35 -28.62
C MET A 58 18.43 9.67 -27.59
N PRO A 59 18.75 9.69 -26.28
CA PRO A 59 17.79 10.10 -25.26
C PRO A 59 17.22 11.49 -25.53
N ALA A 60 15.92 11.65 -25.33
CA ALA A 60 15.26 12.95 -25.38
C ALA A 60 15.78 13.86 -24.25
N TRP A 61 15.47 15.16 -24.33
CA TRP A 61 15.94 16.18 -23.36
C TRP A 61 15.74 15.76 -21.90
N ASP A 62 14.52 15.39 -21.50
CA ASP A 62 14.22 14.98 -20.11
C ASP A 62 14.93 13.68 -19.71
N GLN A 63 15.03 12.73 -20.64
CA GLN A 63 15.74 11.47 -20.40
C GLN A 63 17.22 11.72 -20.15
N ALA A 64 17.84 12.60 -20.93
CA ALA A 64 19.23 13.00 -20.78
C ALA A 64 19.48 13.74 -19.46
N ASP A 65 18.57 14.63 -19.04
CA ASP A 65 18.68 15.34 -17.76
C ASP A 65 18.66 14.37 -16.57
N TYR A 66 17.70 13.45 -16.54
CA TYR A 66 17.64 12.41 -15.51
C TYR A 66 18.83 11.45 -15.56
N LEU A 67 19.29 11.08 -16.76
CA LEU A 67 20.46 10.24 -16.94
C LEU A 67 21.73 10.90 -16.37
N ASN A 68 21.93 12.19 -16.63
CA ASN A 68 23.03 12.96 -16.06
C ASN A 68 22.98 12.97 -14.53
N GLY A 69 21.79 13.10 -13.93
CA GLY A 69 21.59 12.96 -12.49
C GLY A 69 22.13 11.64 -11.95
N ALA A 70 21.79 10.51 -12.58
CA ALA A 70 22.29 9.20 -12.19
C ALA A 70 23.80 9.04 -12.40
N ILE A 71 24.35 9.56 -13.50
CA ILE A 71 25.80 9.54 -13.78
C ILE A 71 26.55 10.34 -12.72
N ASN A 72 26.04 11.50 -12.28
CA ASN A 72 26.67 12.29 -11.21
C ASN A 72 26.72 11.53 -9.88
N TYR A 73 25.63 10.85 -9.51
CA TYR A 73 25.62 9.97 -8.34
C TYR A 73 26.63 8.82 -8.47
N TRP A 74 26.70 8.21 -9.65
CA TRP A 74 27.68 7.15 -9.91
C TRP A 74 29.12 7.66 -9.87
N ALA A 75 29.40 8.85 -10.40
CA ALA A 75 30.72 9.46 -10.36
C ALA A 75 31.18 9.70 -8.90
N LEU A 76 30.32 10.27 -8.05
CA LEU A 76 30.59 10.45 -6.63
C LEU A 76 30.78 9.10 -5.90
N TRP A 77 29.94 8.11 -6.24
CA TRP A 77 30.02 6.76 -5.70
C TRP A 77 31.32 6.03 -6.11
N ASN A 78 31.75 6.19 -7.36
CA ASN A 78 32.96 5.57 -7.87
C ASN A 78 34.22 6.24 -7.30
N GLN A 79 34.22 7.57 -7.17
CA GLN A 79 35.33 8.34 -6.56
C GLN A 79 35.60 7.92 -5.11
N THR A 80 34.58 7.54 -4.35
CA THR A 80 34.75 7.07 -2.97
C THR A 80 35.30 5.65 -2.86
N GLY A 81 35.26 4.88 -3.97
CA GLY A 81 35.73 3.50 -4.03
C GLY A 81 34.99 2.59 -3.06
N ILE A 82 33.71 2.87 -2.76
CA ILE A 82 32.92 2.14 -1.74
C ILE A 82 32.85 0.66 -2.07
N PHE A 83 32.60 0.32 -3.35
CA PHE A 83 32.51 -1.07 -3.77
C PHE A 83 33.83 -1.83 -3.55
N SER A 84 34.96 -1.24 -3.95
CA SER A 84 36.29 -1.79 -3.70
C SER A 84 36.63 -1.87 -2.20
N ALA A 85 36.21 -0.88 -1.41
CA ALA A 85 36.45 -0.85 0.04
C ALA A 85 35.60 -1.90 0.78
N ALA A 86 34.35 -2.11 0.36
CA ALA A 86 33.44 -3.09 0.92
C ALA A 86 33.93 -4.53 0.66
N ILE A 87 34.42 -4.82 -0.55
CA ILE A 87 35.03 -6.12 -0.87
C ILE A 87 36.32 -6.34 -0.09
N ALA A 88 37.13 -5.28 0.08
CA ALA A 88 38.40 -5.34 0.80
C ALA A 88 38.25 -5.31 2.35
N GLY A 89 37.03 -5.29 2.88
CA GLY A 89 36.78 -5.24 4.33
C GLY A 89 37.34 -4.00 5.03
N GLN A 90 37.58 -2.90 4.28
CA GLN A 90 38.18 -1.69 4.82
C GLN A 90 37.16 -0.82 5.56
N ASN A 91 37.63 -0.10 6.57
CA ASN A 91 36.77 0.71 7.44
C ASN A 91 36.10 1.86 6.66
N LEU A 92 34.79 2.05 6.89
CA LEU A 92 33.94 3.04 6.23
C LEU A 92 34.16 4.49 6.72
N ALA A 93 35.36 4.82 7.21
CA ALA A 93 35.71 6.16 7.72
C ALA A 93 35.67 7.28 6.64
N ARG A 94 35.26 6.97 5.41
CA ARG A 94 35.18 7.86 4.25
C ARG A 94 33.85 8.62 4.15
N PHE A 95 32.86 8.25 4.95
CA PHE A 95 31.55 8.90 5.00
C PHE A 95 31.55 10.04 6.02
N SER A 96 32.20 11.15 5.68
CA SER A 96 32.15 12.37 6.50
C SER A 96 30.76 13.03 6.40
N PRO A 97 30.38 13.87 7.38
CA PRO A 97 29.18 14.70 7.27
C PRO A 97 29.15 15.56 5.99
N ASP A 98 30.31 16.04 5.55
CA ASP A 98 30.45 16.81 4.31
C ASP A 98 30.16 15.95 3.07
N TRP A 99 30.62 14.69 3.06
CA TRP A 99 30.32 13.77 1.98
C TRP A 99 28.81 13.52 1.85
N TRP A 100 28.12 13.28 2.96
CA TRP A 100 26.66 13.13 2.95
C TRP A 100 25.95 14.38 2.47
N THR A 101 26.45 15.55 2.86
CA THR A 101 25.91 16.84 2.39
C THR A 101 26.04 16.96 0.86
N GLN A 102 27.23 16.68 0.32
CA GLN A 102 27.46 16.68 -1.13
C GLN A 102 26.58 15.65 -1.85
N PHE A 103 26.49 14.43 -1.32
CA PHE A 103 25.69 13.34 -1.87
C PHE A 103 24.20 13.73 -1.98
N TRP A 104 23.63 14.32 -0.94
CA TRP A 104 22.22 14.75 -0.98
C TRP A 104 22.00 16.00 -1.83
N GLN A 105 23.02 16.85 -2.01
CA GLN A 105 22.94 18.05 -2.84
C GLN A 105 23.14 17.81 -4.34
N LEU A 106 23.56 16.61 -4.77
CA LEU A 106 23.71 16.28 -6.20
C LEU A 106 22.43 16.44 -7.01
N ALA A 107 21.27 16.15 -6.41
CA ALA A 107 19.96 16.34 -7.03
C ALA A 107 19.09 17.22 -6.13
N PRO A 108 19.29 18.55 -6.15
CA PRO A 108 18.64 19.44 -5.19
C PRO A 108 17.16 19.72 -5.51
N LYS A 109 16.69 19.30 -6.68
CA LYS A 109 15.33 19.57 -7.18
C LYS A 109 14.54 18.29 -7.40
N ILE A 110 15.21 17.25 -7.88
CA ILE A 110 14.60 15.97 -8.26
C ILE A 110 14.92 14.94 -7.18
N PRO A 111 13.92 14.24 -6.63
CA PRO A 111 14.16 13.20 -5.65
C PRO A 111 15.09 12.08 -6.17
N PRO A 112 16.07 11.61 -5.38
CA PRO A 112 17.19 10.85 -5.91
C PRO A 112 16.96 9.33 -6.00
N LEU A 113 15.84 8.77 -5.54
CA LEU A 113 15.73 7.31 -5.38
C LEU A 113 15.91 6.54 -6.70
N THR A 114 15.36 7.03 -7.81
CA THR A 114 15.55 6.38 -9.12
C THR A 114 17.01 6.42 -9.54
N TYR A 115 17.72 7.52 -9.28
CA TYR A 115 19.15 7.63 -9.56
C TYR A 115 19.91 6.60 -8.72
N LEU A 116 19.65 6.55 -7.42
CA LEU A 116 20.28 5.60 -6.49
C LEU A 116 20.01 4.15 -6.86
N ALA A 117 18.79 3.83 -7.29
CA ALA A 117 18.40 2.50 -7.77
C ALA A 117 19.09 2.11 -9.09
N THR A 118 19.63 3.07 -9.82
CA THR A 118 20.33 2.86 -11.10
C THR A 118 21.81 2.49 -10.91
N LEU A 119 22.43 2.89 -9.79
CA LEU A 119 23.86 2.64 -9.52
C LEU A 119 24.29 1.17 -9.67
N PRO A 120 23.53 0.17 -9.17
CA PRO A 120 23.90 -1.24 -9.36
C PRO A 120 24.03 -1.65 -10.83
N PHE A 121 23.22 -1.08 -11.72
CA PHE A 121 23.28 -1.38 -13.14
C PHE A 121 24.49 -0.73 -13.80
N PHE A 122 24.82 0.51 -13.41
CA PHE A 122 26.08 1.13 -13.85
C PHE A 122 27.33 0.42 -13.32
N GLN A 123 27.27 -0.16 -12.12
CA GLN A 123 28.38 -0.95 -11.59
C GLN A 123 28.67 -2.20 -12.43
N TRP A 124 27.64 -2.85 -12.97
CA TRP A 124 27.80 -4.09 -13.75
C TRP A 124 27.98 -3.88 -15.25
N PHE A 125 27.34 -2.85 -15.81
CA PHE A 125 27.29 -2.62 -17.26
C PHE A 125 28.02 -1.34 -17.70
N SER A 126 28.65 -0.64 -16.76
CA SER A 126 29.21 0.71 -16.94
C SER A 126 28.15 1.78 -17.26
N PRO A 127 28.40 3.08 -16.96
CA PRO A 127 27.43 4.13 -17.23
C PRO A 127 27.12 4.27 -18.73
N SER A 128 25.87 4.05 -19.10
CA SER A 128 25.32 4.22 -20.44
C SER A 128 23.80 4.38 -20.35
N ALA A 129 23.16 4.88 -21.41
CA ALA A 129 21.70 4.99 -21.46
C ALA A 129 21.01 3.62 -21.28
N ASP A 130 21.52 2.59 -21.97
CA ASP A 130 20.97 1.23 -21.90
C ASP A 130 21.15 0.59 -20.52
N ALA A 131 22.31 0.79 -19.89
CA ALA A 131 22.54 0.33 -18.51
C ALA A 131 21.57 1.02 -17.55
N ALA A 132 21.28 2.30 -17.75
CA ALA A 132 20.36 3.06 -16.90
C ALA A 132 18.94 2.47 -16.94
N LEU A 133 18.48 2.07 -18.13
CA LEU A 133 17.21 1.39 -18.35
C LEU A 133 17.12 0.00 -17.69
N GLY A 134 18.21 -0.52 -17.13
CA GLY A 134 18.19 -1.67 -16.23
C GLY A 134 17.29 -1.44 -15.01
N VAL A 135 17.22 -0.21 -14.50
CA VAL A 135 16.40 0.14 -13.33
C VAL A 135 14.91 -0.10 -13.56
N GLN A 136 14.44 -0.01 -14.80
CA GLN A 136 13.04 -0.25 -15.13
C GLN A 136 12.63 -1.71 -14.91
N LEU A 137 13.56 -2.67 -14.95
CA LEU A 137 13.29 -4.05 -14.57
C LEU A 137 12.93 -4.16 -13.08
N LEU A 138 13.66 -3.44 -12.21
CA LEU A 138 13.36 -3.43 -10.77
C LEU A 138 11.96 -2.85 -10.50
N PHE A 139 11.66 -1.70 -11.09
CA PHE A 139 10.34 -1.07 -10.91
C PHE A 139 9.21 -1.85 -11.57
N SER A 140 9.49 -2.59 -12.65
CA SER A 140 8.53 -3.49 -13.27
C SER A 140 8.16 -4.64 -12.33
N ALA A 141 9.15 -5.29 -11.70
CA ALA A 141 8.88 -6.31 -10.68
C ALA A 141 8.05 -5.74 -9.52
N LEU A 142 8.44 -4.55 -9.02
CA LEU A 142 7.72 -3.86 -7.95
C LEU A 142 6.26 -3.60 -8.34
N LEU A 143 6.00 -3.11 -9.55
CA LEU A 143 4.66 -2.83 -10.05
C LEU A 143 3.82 -4.12 -10.12
N LEU A 144 4.34 -5.19 -10.74
CA LEU A 144 3.62 -6.45 -10.91
C LEU A 144 3.25 -7.09 -9.56
N ILE A 145 4.20 -7.11 -8.62
CA ILE A 145 3.97 -7.62 -7.27
C ILE A 145 2.93 -6.76 -6.53
N SER A 146 3.03 -5.43 -6.65
CA SER A 146 2.14 -4.50 -5.95
C SER A 146 0.71 -4.56 -6.46
N VAL A 147 0.51 -4.60 -7.79
CA VAL A 147 -0.81 -4.75 -8.41
C VAL A 147 -1.44 -6.10 -8.05
N TYR A 148 -0.66 -7.18 -8.11
CA TYR A 148 -1.10 -8.48 -7.65
C TYR A 148 -1.51 -8.44 -6.16
N GLY A 149 -0.68 -7.81 -5.33
CA GLY A 149 -0.91 -7.63 -3.90
C GLY A 149 -2.17 -6.83 -3.58
N LEU A 150 -2.41 -5.73 -4.29
CA LEU A 150 -3.63 -4.93 -4.18
C LEU A 150 -4.87 -5.74 -4.53
N ALA A 151 -4.85 -6.49 -5.62
CA ALA A 151 -5.97 -7.35 -6.00
C ALA A 151 -6.29 -8.39 -4.90
N ARG A 152 -5.25 -8.90 -4.22
CA ARG A 152 -5.42 -9.82 -3.08
C ARG A 152 -6.04 -9.16 -1.85
N CYS A 153 -5.84 -7.86 -1.65
CA CYS A 153 -6.44 -7.07 -0.56
C CYS A 153 -7.89 -6.67 -0.86
N ILE A 154 -8.18 -6.29 -2.10
CA ILE A 154 -9.47 -5.72 -2.50
C ILE A 154 -10.52 -6.81 -2.78
N PHE A 155 -10.14 -7.88 -3.48
CA PHE A 155 -11.09 -8.89 -3.93
C PHE A 155 -11.19 -10.09 -2.98
N GLN A 156 -12.40 -10.65 -2.88
CA GLN A 156 -12.67 -11.82 -2.04
C GLN A 156 -12.11 -13.12 -2.67
N PRO A 157 -11.62 -14.08 -1.84
CA PRO A 157 -11.27 -15.43 -2.30
C PRO A 157 -12.48 -16.18 -2.87
N PRO A 158 -12.30 -17.14 -3.80
CA PRO A 158 -11.03 -17.65 -4.33
C PRO A 158 -10.52 -16.91 -5.60
N ARG A 159 -11.27 -15.94 -6.13
CA ARG A 159 -10.99 -15.33 -7.44
C ARG A 159 -9.89 -14.27 -7.43
N ASN A 160 -9.60 -13.69 -6.27
CA ASN A 160 -8.61 -12.62 -6.10
C ASN A 160 -7.22 -12.94 -6.69
N HIS A 161 -6.79 -14.22 -6.63
CA HIS A 161 -5.54 -14.66 -7.24
C HIS A 161 -5.52 -14.49 -8.76
N ARG A 162 -6.57 -14.97 -9.44
CA ARG A 162 -6.68 -14.87 -10.90
C ARG A 162 -6.83 -13.41 -11.34
N ILE A 163 -7.61 -12.63 -10.61
CA ILE A 163 -7.78 -11.19 -10.87
C ILE A 163 -6.44 -10.47 -10.76
N GLY A 164 -5.64 -10.77 -9.72
CA GLY A 164 -4.32 -10.16 -9.56
C GLY A 164 -3.34 -10.53 -10.67
N LEU A 165 -3.33 -11.79 -11.13
CA LEU A 165 -2.48 -12.20 -12.26
C LEU A 165 -2.89 -11.52 -13.57
N TRP A 166 -4.19 -11.44 -13.85
CA TRP A 166 -4.69 -10.72 -15.02
C TRP A 166 -4.39 -9.23 -14.95
N ALA A 167 -4.55 -8.60 -13.78
CA ALA A 167 -4.20 -7.20 -13.58
C ALA A 167 -2.72 -6.95 -13.84
N ALA A 168 -1.83 -7.80 -13.31
CA ALA A 168 -0.39 -7.73 -13.57
C ALA A 168 -0.07 -7.94 -15.07
N ALA A 169 -0.68 -8.92 -15.73
CA ALA A 169 -0.50 -9.15 -17.16
C ALA A 169 -0.97 -7.94 -17.99
N ILE A 170 -2.11 -7.35 -17.66
CA ILE A 170 -2.61 -6.13 -18.32
C ILE A 170 -1.61 -4.99 -18.14
N CYS A 171 -1.04 -4.78 -16.94
CA CYS A 171 -0.01 -3.75 -16.72
C CYS A 171 1.22 -3.90 -17.63
N VAL A 172 1.61 -5.13 -18.00
CA VAL A 172 2.69 -5.36 -18.98
C VAL A 172 2.27 -4.92 -20.38
N LEU A 173 1.00 -5.12 -20.74
CA LEU A 173 0.46 -4.90 -22.08
C LEU A 173 -0.06 -3.48 -22.33
N LEU A 174 -0.23 -2.65 -21.29
CA LEU A 174 -0.69 -1.27 -21.44
C LEU A 174 0.30 -0.47 -22.31
N PRO A 175 -0.12 0.10 -23.46
CA PRO A 175 0.78 0.78 -24.38
C PRO A 175 1.53 1.96 -23.76
N GLY A 176 0.89 2.71 -22.86
CA GLY A 176 1.52 3.81 -22.13
C GLY A 176 2.64 3.33 -21.22
N LEU A 177 2.37 2.28 -20.42
CA LEU A 177 3.38 1.71 -19.54
C LEU A 177 4.50 1.01 -20.31
N ALA A 178 4.19 0.35 -21.42
CA ALA A 178 5.20 -0.27 -22.27
C ALA A 178 6.19 0.76 -22.83
N ARG A 179 5.71 1.94 -23.26
CA ARG A 179 6.57 3.05 -23.67
C ARG A 179 7.44 3.56 -22.52
N LEU A 180 6.82 3.84 -21.37
CA LEU A 180 7.55 4.36 -20.20
C LEU A 180 8.57 3.37 -19.61
N ARG A 181 8.48 2.07 -19.89
CA ARG A 181 9.52 1.07 -19.53
C ARG A 181 10.80 1.20 -20.36
N LEU A 182 10.68 1.75 -21.57
CA LEU A 182 11.79 1.90 -22.52
C LEU A 182 12.46 3.27 -22.40
N ASP A 183 11.79 4.23 -21.76
CA ASP A 183 12.33 5.57 -21.53
C ASP A 183 12.92 5.70 -20.12
N TYR A 184 14.09 6.34 -20.00
CA TYR A 184 14.70 6.62 -18.71
C TYR A 184 14.06 7.86 -18.07
N LEU A 185 12.80 7.69 -17.65
CA LEU A 185 11.97 8.70 -17.01
C LEU A 185 11.53 8.23 -15.61
N LEU A 186 11.11 9.19 -14.79
CA LEU A 186 10.67 8.94 -13.42
C LEU A 186 9.23 8.42 -13.32
N ASP A 187 8.44 8.51 -14.40
CA ASP A 187 7.00 8.22 -14.37
C ASP A 187 6.68 6.73 -14.24
N TYR A 188 7.51 5.85 -14.82
CA TYR A 188 7.37 4.40 -14.59
C TYR A 188 7.75 3.99 -13.15
N PRO A 189 8.93 4.39 -12.61
CA PRO A 189 9.25 4.24 -11.20
C PRO A 189 8.21 4.81 -10.23
N LEU A 190 7.63 5.96 -10.59
CA LEU A 190 6.59 6.61 -9.78
C LEU A 190 5.34 5.74 -9.74
N THR A 191 4.88 5.26 -10.89
CA THR A 191 3.70 4.39 -11.01
C THR A 191 3.87 3.13 -10.16
N ALA A 192 5.04 2.48 -10.25
CA ALA A 192 5.38 1.31 -9.44
C ALA A 192 5.39 1.60 -7.93
N SER A 193 6.02 2.72 -7.54
CA SER A 193 6.15 3.11 -6.13
C SER A 193 4.82 3.54 -5.51
N VAL A 194 3.95 4.23 -6.27
CA VAL A 194 2.59 4.58 -5.84
C VAL A 194 1.75 3.32 -5.65
N ALA A 195 1.81 2.36 -6.58
CA ALA A 195 1.12 1.08 -6.42
C ALA A 195 1.61 0.32 -5.19
N ALA A 196 2.93 0.31 -4.93
CA ALA A 196 3.52 -0.31 -3.74
C ALA A 196 3.08 0.38 -2.44
N ALA A 197 3.10 1.71 -2.40
CA ALA A 197 2.63 2.48 -1.26
C ALA A 197 1.14 2.23 -0.98
N TRP A 198 0.30 2.23 -2.00
CA TRP A 198 -1.12 1.89 -1.85
C TRP A 198 -1.30 0.44 -1.37
N TRP A 199 -0.49 -0.49 -1.85
CA TRP A 199 -0.54 -1.86 -1.37
C TRP A 199 -0.21 -1.96 0.13
N MET A 200 0.88 -1.33 0.58
CA MET A 200 1.26 -1.31 2.00
C MET A 200 0.19 -0.62 2.87
N LEU A 201 -0.37 0.50 2.39
CA LEU A 201 -1.50 1.18 3.04
C LEU A 201 -2.72 0.25 3.17
N SER A 202 -3.01 -0.55 2.14
CA SER A 202 -4.13 -1.51 2.16
C SER A 202 -3.89 -2.66 3.14
N LEU A 203 -2.66 -3.16 3.25
CA LEU A 203 -2.27 -4.17 4.24
C LEU A 203 -2.38 -3.63 5.66
N TRP A 204 -1.92 -2.40 5.90
CA TRP A 204 -2.10 -1.73 7.18
C TRP A 204 -3.58 -1.55 7.52
N GLN A 205 -4.40 -1.09 6.58
CA GLN A 205 -5.84 -0.95 6.78
C GLN A 205 -6.50 -2.28 7.17
N GLY A 206 -6.15 -3.38 6.50
CA GLY A 206 -6.68 -4.72 6.76
C GLY A 206 -6.15 -5.40 8.04
N SER A 207 -5.04 -4.92 8.60
CA SER A 207 -4.42 -5.47 9.81
C SER A 207 -5.09 -4.98 11.10
N ARG A 208 -4.98 -5.74 12.20
CA ARG A 208 -5.55 -5.41 13.53
C ARG A 208 -4.58 -5.77 14.65
N GLY A 209 -4.76 -5.14 15.81
CA GLY A 209 -3.95 -5.39 17.01
C GLY A 209 -2.47 -5.10 16.80
N TRP A 210 -1.59 -5.79 17.52
CA TRP A 210 -0.14 -5.59 17.44
C TRP A 210 0.43 -5.77 16.02
N ARG A 211 -0.17 -6.66 15.21
CA ARG A 211 0.24 -6.94 13.83
C ARG A 211 0.11 -5.74 12.90
N SER A 212 -0.62 -4.69 13.29
CA SER A 212 -0.81 -3.49 12.48
C SER A 212 0.35 -2.49 12.51
N TRP A 213 1.20 -2.54 13.53
CA TRP A 213 2.34 -1.63 13.67
C TRP A 213 3.42 -1.83 12.59
N PRO A 214 3.87 -3.07 12.29
CA PRO A 214 4.83 -3.26 11.19
C PRO A 214 4.29 -2.79 9.84
N TRP A 215 2.99 -2.98 9.58
CA TRP A 215 2.37 -2.51 8.33
C TRP A 215 2.22 -0.99 8.29
N ALA A 216 1.97 -0.33 9.42
CA ALA A 216 2.00 1.12 9.50
C ALA A 216 3.40 1.67 9.17
N GLY A 217 4.44 1.08 9.76
CA GLY A 217 5.83 1.42 9.45
C GLY A 217 6.18 1.15 7.98
N ALA A 218 5.79 0.00 7.43
CA ALA A 218 6.01 -0.35 6.02
C ALA A 218 5.25 0.60 5.07
N ALA A 219 4.04 1.03 5.42
CA ALA A 219 3.28 2.01 4.66
C ALA A 219 3.96 3.39 4.70
N GLY A 220 4.48 3.80 5.86
CA GLY A 220 5.29 5.02 6.00
C GLY A 220 6.56 4.98 5.16
N LEU A 221 7.30 3.87 5.20
CA LEU A 221 8.50 3.68 4.39
C LEU A 221 8.17 3.71 2.89
N ALA A 222 7.14 2.98 2.46
CA ALA A 222 6.73 2.97 1.05
C ALA A 222 6.26 4.35 0.57
N LEU A 223 5.57 5.12 1.42
CA LEU A 223 5.20 6.50 1.15
C LEU A 223 6.44 7.40 0.99
N GLY A 224 7.39 7.32 1.93
CA GLY A 224 8.64 8.07 1.88
C GLY A 224 9.47 7.75 0.63
N LEU A 225 9.59 6.45 0.29
CA LEU A 225 10.28 6.00 -0.92
C LEU A 225 9.57 6.47 -2.20
N ALA A 226 8.23 6.43 -2.26
CA ALA A 226 7.49 6.93 -3.41
C ALA A 226 7.70 8.44 -3.64
N ILE A 227 7.74 9.23 -2.56
CA ILE A 227 8.06 10.66 -2.63
C ILE A 227 9.52 10.87 -3.04
N LEU A 228 10.44 10.00 -2.59
CA LEU A 228 11.84 10.00 -3.04
C LEU A 228 12.04 9.57 -4.51
N VAL A 229 11.01 9.04 -5.18
CA VAL A 229 10.99 8.89 -6.64
C VAL A 229 10.54 10.18 -7.31
N LYS A 230 9.36 10.69 -6.94
CA LYS A 230 8.81 11.94 -7.46
C LYS A 230 7.79 12.50 -6.48
N GLN A 231 7.86 13.79 -6.18
CA GLN A 231 7.00 14.45 -5.18
C GLN A 231 5.51 14.35 -5.49
N THR A 232 5.15 14.25 -6.78
CA THR A 232 3.78 14.06 -7.26
C THR A 232 3.15 12.74 -6.78
N ALA A 233 3.91 11.82 -6.18
CA ALA A 233 3.39 10.64 -5.50
C ALA A 233 2.28 10.98 -4.49
N LEU A 234 2.41 12.11 -3.76
CA LEU A 234 1.40 12.54 -2.79
C LEU A 234 0.05 12.83 -3.45
N LEU A 235 0.05 13.41 -4.65
CA LEU A 235 -1.18 13.70 -5.40
C LEU A 235 -1.90 12.40 -5.75
N PHE A 236 -1.18 11.40 -6.25
CA PHE A 236 -1.75 10.09 -6.62
C PHE A 236 -2.18 9.26 -5.41
N LEU A 237 -1.56 9.48 -4.24
CA LEU A 237 -1.91 8.81 -2.99
C LEU A 237 -2.92 9.60 -2.14
N LEU A 238 -3.39 10.76 -2.62
CA LEU A 238 -4.32 11.60 -1.86
C LEU A 238 -5.58 10.83 -1.44
N THR A 239 -6.22 10.11 -2.37
CA THR A 239 -7.44 9.34 -2.09
C THR A 239 -7.22 8.24 -1.04
N PRO A 240 -6.26 7.30 -1.16
CA PRO A 240 -6.06 6.29 -0.13
C PRO A 240 -5.60 6.89 1.22
N LEU A 241 -4.81 7.97 1.22
CA LEU A 241 -4.40 8.65 2.46
C LEU A 241 -5.58 9.30 3.17
N LEU A 242 -6.45 10.03 2.45
CA LEU A 242 -7.67 10.62 3.01
C LEU A 242 -8.61 9.55 3.55
N TRP A 243 -8.80 8.45 2.80
CA TRP A 243 -9.62 7.33 3.26
C TRP A 243 -9.12 6.74 4.57
N ILE A 244 -7.81 6.52 4.70
CA ILE A 244 -7.21 6.01 5.94
C ILE A 244 -7.35 7.03 7.06
N GLY A 245 -7.11 8.32 6.80
CA GLY A 245 -7.27 9.40 7.77
C GLY A 245 -8.70 9.45 8.32
N ILE A 246 -9.71 9.46 7.44
CA ILE A 246 -11.13 9.48 7.82
C ILE A 246 -11.49 8.25 8.64
N THR A 247 -11.06 7.05 8.23
CA THR A 247 -11.38 5.81 8.95
C THR A 247 -10.62 5.63 10.27
N ALA A 248 -9.58 6.44 10.51
CA ALA A 248 -8.84 6.50 11.77
C ALA A 248 -9.46 7.47 12.79
N LEU A 249 -10.35 8.38 12.35
CA LEU A 249 -11.03 9.32 13.26
C LEU A 249 -11.79 8.55 14.35
N GLY A 250 -11.66 9.02 15.60
CA GLY A 250 -12.23 8.38 16.79
C GLY A 250 -11.51 7.10 17.24
N ARG A 251 -10.43 6.68 16.57
CA ARG A 251 -9.65 5.47 16.91
C ARG A 251 -8.20 5.83 17.23
N TRP A 252 -7.92 6.20 18.48
CA TRP A 252 -6.60 6.63 18.95
C TRP A 252 -5.44 5.71 18.54
N GLY A 253 -5.63 4.39 18.63
CA GLY A 253 -4.60 3.44 18.19
C GLY A 253 -4.27 3.54 16.69
N ARG A 254 -5.26 3.81 15.83
CA ARG A 254 -5.03 4.01 14.38
C ARG A 254 -4.39 5.36 14.08
N LEU A 255 -4.76 6.40 14.84
CA LEU A 255 -4.14 7.72 14.73
C LEU A 255 -2.65 7.67 15.10
N LEU A 256 -2.29 7.01 16.21
CA LEU A 256 -0.89 6.82 16.63
C LEU A 256 -0.09 6.04 15.57
N GLN A 257 -0.67 5.00 14.98
CA GLN A 257 -0.05 4.28 13.87
C GLN A 257 0.14 5.16 12.63
N GLY A 258 -0.82 6.04 12.33
CA GLY A 258 -0.69 7.04 11.28
C GLY A 258 0.43 8.03 11.55
N LEU A 259 0.58 8.49 12.78
CA LEU A 259 1.70 9.34 13.19
C LEU A 259 3.04 8.62 13.03
N VAL A 260 3.12 7.33 13.39
CA VAL A 260 4.33 6.53 13.13
C VAL A 260 4.59 6.39 11.63
N ALA A 261 3.58 6.14 10.81
CA ALA A 261 3.74 6.07 9.36
C ALA A 261 4.27 7.40 8.79
N VAL A 262 3.74 8.53 9.24
CA VAL A 262 4.20 9.87 8.85
C VAL A 262 5.63 10.12 9.33
N ALA A 263 5.97 9.74 10.57
CA ALA A 263 7.31 9.88 11.10
C ALA A 263 8.33 9.04 10.30
N VAL A 264 7.99 7.80 9.96
CA VAL A 264 8.84 6.93 9.13
C VAL A 264 9.01 7.51 7.72
N ALA A 265 7.94 8.02 7.10
CA ALA A 265 8.03 8.70 5.81
C ALA A 265 8.94 9.94 5.89
N GLY A 266 8.77 10.75 6.94
CA GLY A 266 9.60 11.93 7.22
C GLY A 266 11.07 11.58 7.41
N LEU A 267 11.39 10.55 8.21
CA LEU A 267 12.77 10.07 8.41
C LEU A 267 13.40 9.54 7.12
N THR A 268 12.59 8.90 6.26
CA THR A 268 13.05 8.43 4.95
C THR A 268 13.42 9.62 4.04
N LEU A 269 12.63 10.68 4.08
CA LEU A 269 12.80 11.88 3.25
C LEU A 269 13.87 12.85 3.78
N TRP A 270 14.04 12.88 5.10
CA TRP A 270 14.81 13.89 5.81
C TRP A 270 16.22 14.11 5.27
N PRO A 271 17.02 13.06 4.98
CA PRO A 271 18.40 13.24 4.50
C PRO A 271 18.47 14.06 3.20
N TRP A 272 17.49 13.91 2.32
CA TRP A 272 17.44 14.63 1.06
C TRP A 272 16.76 16.01 1.20
N VAL A 273 15.68 16.11 1.98
CA VAL A 273 14.92 17.37 2.13
C VAL A 273 15.72 18.41 2.92
N ALA A 274 16.38 18.02 4.00
CA ALA A 274 17.07 18.95 4.91
C ALA A 274 18.06 19.88 4.19
N PRO A 275 18.99 19.40 3.33
CA PRO A 275 19.91 20.28 2.62
C PRO A 275 19.30 21.00 1.41
N ASN A 276 18.11 20.60 0.93
CA ASN A 276 17.58 21.03 -0.38
C ASN A 276 16.22 21.75 -0.33
N TRP A 277 15.60 21.92 0.84
CA TRP A 277 14.22 22.39 0.97
C TRP A 277 13.90 23.68 0.19
N LEU A 278 14.83 24.64 0.16
CA LEU A 278 14.65 25.91 -0.54
C LEU A 278 14.63 25.71 -2.07
N LEU A 279 15.51 24.86 -2.60
CA LEU A 279 15.59 24.55 -4.02
C LEU A 279 14.42 23.70 -4.48
N ILE A 280 13.94 22.79 -3.63
CA ILE A 280 12.71 22.02 -3.85
C ILE A 280 11.51 22.95 -4.09
N LEU A 281 11.30 23.94 -3.21
CA LEU A 281 10.17 24.86 -3.30
C LEU A 281 10.28 25.81 -4.50
N THR A 282 11.44 26.45 -4.69
CA THR A 282 11.64 27.45 -5.73
C THR A 282 11.65 26.86 -7.14
N SER A 283 12.21 25.65 -7.31
CA SER A 283 12.29 24.99 -8.61
C SER A 283 10.96 24.43 -9.08
N SER A 284 10.12 23.96 -8.16
CA SER A 284 8.79 23.42 -8.49
C SER A 284 7.89 24.47 -9.12
N LYS A 285 7.90 25.71 -8.60
CA LYS A 285 7.16 26.84 -9.20
C LYS A 285 7.64 27.11 -10.62
N ARG A 286 8.95 27.24 -10.82
CA ARG A 286 9.54 27.59 -12.11
C ARG A 286 9.28 26.51 -13.17
N ALA A 287 9.49 25.24 -12.82
CA ALA A 287 9.37 24.14 -13.75
C ALA A 287 7.91 23.78 -14.07
N THR A 288 7.00 23.86 -13.09
CA THR A 288 5.63 23.32 -13.26
C THR A 288 4.61 24.40 -13.61
N VAL A 289 4.78 25.62 -13.10
CA VAL A 289 3.81 26.72 -13.31
C VAL A 289 4.33 27.68 -14.36
N ASP A 290 5.54 28.20 -14.18
CA ASP A 290 6.07 29.24 -15.08
C ASP A 290 6.42 28.68 -16.47
N SER A 291 6.74 27.37 -16.59
CA SER A 291 7.03 26.74 -17.89
C SER A 291 5.75 26.34 -18.63
N ALA A 292 4.79 25.71 -17.94
CA ALA A 292 3.46 25.41 -18.49
C ALA A 292 2.77 26.67 -19.04
N LEU A 293 2.85 27.80 -18.33
CA LEU A 293 2.31 29.08 -18.80
C LEU A 293 2.97 29.60 -20.09
N LYS A 294 4.26 29.30 -20.30
CA LYS A 294 5.00 29.67 -21.52
C LYS A 294 4.70 28.74 -22.69
N GLU A 295 4.43 27.47 -22.39
CA GLU A 295 4.07 26.44 -23.38
C GLU A 295 2.60 26.57 -23.84
N GLY A 296 1.82 27.42 -23.17
CA GLY A 296 0.41 27.66 -23.51
C GLY A 296 -0.53 26.61 -22.93
N ASP A 297 -0.09 25.90 -21.89
CA ASP A 297 -0.90 24.88 -21.22
C ASP A 297 -2.15 25.49 -20.57
N PRO A 298 -3.27 24.74 -20.53
CA PRO A 298 -4.48 25.19 -19.88
C PRO A 298 -4.27 25.43 -18.38
N SER A 299 -4.88 26.49 -17.87
CA SER A 299 -4.81 26.84 -16.44
C SER A 299 -5.31 25.70 -15.55
N LEU A 300 -4.72 25.50 -14.38
CA LEU A 300 -5.17 24.49 -13.40
C LEU A 300 -6.61 24.70 -12.91
N LEU A 301 -7.14 25.92 -13.05
CA LEU A 301 -8.54 26.24 -12.72
C LEU A 301 -9.52 25.92 -13.85
N SER A 302 -9.00 25.63 -15.03
CA SER A 302 -9.79 25.37 -16.23
C SER A 302 -10.22 23.89 -16.30
N PRO A 303 -11.45 23.58 -16.74
CA PRO A 303 -11.88 22.20 -16.93
C PRO A 303 -11.04 21.46 -17.97
N GLU A 304 -10.45 22.17 -18.94
CA GLU A 304 -9.58 21.62 -19.97
C GLU A 304 -8.36 20.90 -19.36
N ALA A 305 -7.72 21.51 -18.36
CA ALA A 305 -6.58 20.90 -17.66
C ALA A 305 -6.95 19.59 -16.96
N TRP A 306 -8.16 19.48 -16.41
CA TRP A 306 -8.63 18.28 -15.70
C TRP A 306 -9.14 17.20 -16.65
N LEU A 307 -9.83 17.60 -17.73
CA LEU A 307 -10.35 16.68 -18.74
C LEU A 307 -9.26 16.16 -19.68
N TYR A 308 -8.12 16.86 -19.80
CA TYR A 308 -6.97 16.43 -20.60
C TYR A 308 -6.56 14.99 -20.30
N TYR A 309 -6.47 14.60 -19.02
CA TYR A 309 -6.09 13.23 -18.65
C TYR A 309 -7.09 12.17 -19.12
N LEU A 310 -8.38 12.49 -19.20
CA LEU A 310 -9.40 11.59 -19.75
C LEU A 310 -9.26 11.46 -21.27
N GLN A 311 -8.84 12.53 -21.96
CA GLN A 311 -8.57 12.48 -23.39
C GLN A 311 -7.36 11.60 -23.72
N GLN A 312 -6.36 11.54 -22.84
CA GLN A 312 -5.15 10.73 -23.02
C GLN A 312 -5.37 9.23 -22.71
N TRP A 313 -6.45 8.85 -22.04
CA TRP A 313 -6.71 7.45 -21.66
C TRP A 313 -6.62 6.43 -22.80
N PRO A 314 -7.21 6.67 -23.99
CA PRO A 314 -7.11 5.73 -25.10
C PRO A 314 -5.67 5.45 -25.53
N ASP A 315 -4.78 6.45 -25.48
CA ASP A 315 -3.38 6.28 -25.84
C ASP A 315 -2.59 5.55 -24.75
N GLN A 316 -2.95 5.76 -23.48
CA GLN A 316 -2.28 5.09 -22.35
C GLN A 316 -2.72 3.63 -22.21
N VAL A 317 -4.01 3.34 -22.38
CA VAL A 317 -4.61 2.02 -22.16
C VAL A 317 -4.71 1.20 -23.45
N GLY A 318 -4.87 1.86 -24.58
CA GLY A 318 -5.21 1.23 -25.85
C GLY A 318 -6.71 0.94 -25.95
N TRP A 319 -7.29 1.20 -27.13
CA TRP A 319 -8.73 1.00 -27.37
C TRP A 319 -9.21 -0.41 -27.07
N LEU A 320 -8.42 -1.44 -27.41
CA LEU A 320 -8.81 -2.84 -27.17
C LEU A 320 -8.99 -3.14 -25.67
N LEU A 321 -8.02 -2.76 -24.84
CA LEU A 321 -8.08 -2.98 -23.39
C LEU A 321 -9.12 -2.07 -22.73
N LEU A 322 -9.26 -0.83 -23.20
CA LEU A 322 -10.23 0.11 -22.68
C LEU A 322 -11.67 -0.35 -22.93
N LEU A 323 -12.01 -0.71 -24.17
CA LEU A 323 -13.34 -1.18 -24.53
C LEU A 323 -13.69 -2.49 -23.80
N THR A 324 -12.75 -3.43 -23.71
CA THR A 324 -12.98 -4.69 -22.97
C THR A 324 -13.23 -4.45 -21.48
N ALA A 325 -12.50 -3.54 -20.84
CA ALA A 325 -12.73 -3.14 -19.46
C ALA A 325 -14.11 -2.48 -19.27
N LEU A 326 -14.50 -1.56 -20.18
CA LEU A 326 -15.80 -0.87 -20.13
C LEU A 326 -16.97 -1.83 -20.34
N LEU A 327 -16.87 -2.76 -21.29
CA LEU A 327 -17.88 -3.79 -21.52
C LEU A 327 -18.00 -4.73 -20.31
N GLY A 328 -16.87 -5.13 -19.73
CA GLY A 328 -16.84 -5.94 -18.51
C GLY A 328 -17.50 -5.24 -17.32
N LEU A 329 -17.22 -3.94 -17.13
CA LEU A 329 -17.86 -3.12 -16.10
C LEU A 329 -19.37 -3.01 -16.33
N GLY A 330 -19.81 -2.74 -17.56
CA GLY A 330 -21.23 -2.66 -17.92
C GLY A 330 -21.99 -3.95 -17.63
N LEU A 331 -21.45 -5.10 -18.07
CA LEU A 331 -22.02 -6.42 -17.77
C LEU A 331 -22.05 -6.70 -16.26
N GLY A 332 -21.00 -6.30 -15.54
CA GLY A 332 -20.93 -6.40 -14.08
C GLY A 332 -22.04 -5.62 -13.39
N LEU A 333 -22.29 -4.37 -13.81
CA LEU A 333 -23.35 -3.53 -13.26
C LEU A 333 -24.75 -4.09 -13.55
N VAL A 334 -24.99 -4.58 -14.77
CA VAL A 334 -26.27 -5.20 -15.15
C VAL A 334 -26.54 -6.46 -14.32
N THR A 335 -25.54 -7.33 -14.18
CA THR A 335 -25.69 -8.57 -13.40
C THR A 335 -25.87 -8.29 -11.91
N TYR A 336 -25.13 -7.32 -11.36
CA TYR A 336 -25.31 -6.85 -9.98
C TYR A 336 -26.72 -6.30 -9.74
N GLY A 337 -27.22 -5.45 -10.66
CA GLY A 337 -28.59 -4.91 -10.60
C GLY A 337 -29.66 -6.01 -10.61
N ARG A 338 -29.51 -7.03 -11.47
CA ARG A 338 -30.43 -8.18 -11.54
C ARG A 338 -30.40 -9.02 -10.25
N GLN A 339 -29.22 -9.27 -9.68
CA GLN A 339 -29.10 -10.01 -8.42
C GLN A 339 -29.74 -9.26 -7.24
N ARG A 340 -29.57 -7.94 -7.18
CA ARG A 340 -30.21 -7.10 -6.14
C ARG A 340 -31.73 -7.16 -6.23
N ARG A 341 -32.32 -7.13 -7.44
CA ARG A 341 -33.77 -7.24 -7.64
C ARG A 341 -34.34 -8.61 -7.27
N ARG A 342 -33.54 -9.68 -7.35
CA ARG A 342 -33.94 -11.05 -6.98
C ARG A 342 -33.84 -11.35 -5.48
N ARG A 343 -33.16 -10.51 -4.68
CA ARG A 343 -33.21 -10.61 -3.22
C ARG A 343 -34.54 -10.04 -2.74
N SER A 344 -35.52 -10.91 -2.54
CA SER A 344 -36.79 -10.52 -1.91
C SER A 344 -36.53 -9.83 -0.56
N PRO A 345 -37.35 -8.83 -0.17
CA PRO A 345 -37.29 -8.29 1.18
C PRO A 345 -37.45 -9.42 2.22
N PRO A 346 -36.81 -9.31 3.40
CA PRO A 346 -37.02 -10.29 4.46
C PRO A 346 -38.52 -10.41 4.72
N ALA A 347 -39.01 -11.65 4.83
CA ALA A 347 -40.41 -11.90 5.13
C ALA A 347 -40.81 -11.12 6.39
N PRO A 348 -42.00 -10.50 6.43
CA PRO A 348 -42.47 -9.83 7.64
C PRO A 348 -42.41 -10.81 8.81
N PRO A 349 -42.04 -10.34 10.02
CA PRO A 349 -42.00 -11.21 11.20
C PRO A 349 -43.35 -11.93 11.32
N GLN A 350 -43.31 -13.26 11.35
CA GLN A 350 -44.52 -14.04 11.52
C GLN A 350 -45.17 -13.62 12.86
N PRO A 351 -46.49 -13.38 12.89
CA PRO A 351 -47.18 -13.13 14.15
C PRO A 351 -46.90 -14.32 15.09
N PRO A 352 -46.70 -14.08 16.39
CA PRO A 352 -46.47 -15.16 17.34
C PRO A 352 -47.60 -16.18 17.22
N GLY A 353 -47.26 -17.41 16.86
CA GLY A 353 -48.21 -18.50 16.80
C GLY A 353 -48.89 -18.69 18.17
N PRO A 354 -50.12 -19.22 18.22
CA PRO A 354 -50.94 -19.29 19.43
C PRO A 354 -50.34 -20.11 20.59
N ASN A 355 -49.16 -20.71 20.44
CA ASN A 355 -48.49 -21.51 21.48
C ASN A 355 -47.40 -20.75 22.26
N CYS A 356 -47.20 -19.45 22.02
CA CYS A 356 -46.15 -18.67 22.69
C CYS A 356 -46.70 -17.74 23.80
N ILE A 357 -47.65 -18.22 24.62
CA ILE A 357 -48.16 -17.49 25.81
C ILE A 357 -47.94 -18.25 27.13
N LEU A 358 -47.41 -19.47 27.12
CA LEU A 358 -47.29 -20.29 28.35
C LEU A 358 -45.85 -20.65 28.74
N THR A 359 -44.91 -19.71 28.72
CA THR A 359 -43.67 -19.82 29.53
C THR A 359 -43.08 -18.44 29.81
N ARG A 360 -43.79 -17.60 30.57
CA ARG A 360 -43.17 -16.43 31.21
C ARG A 360 -43.88 -16.05 32.51
N SER A 361 -43.99 -17.00 33.44
CA SER A 361 -44.52 -16.72 34.78
C SER A 361 -43.88 -17.54 35.91
N HIS A 362 -42.56 -17.80 35.88
CA HIS A 362 -41.87 -18.30 37.08
C HIS A 362 -40.41 -17.83 37.13
N ARG A 363 -40.18 -16.63 37.68
CA ARG A 363 -39.05 -16.27 38.56
C ARG A 363 -39.16 -14.81 38.97
N ALA A 364 -40.04 -14.54 39.91
CA ALA A 364 -40.06 -13.30 40.69
C ALA A 364 -40.68 -13.60 42.06
N THR A 365 -39.99 -14.36 42.91
CA THR A 365 -40.33 -14.48 44.34
C THR A 365 -39.17 -15.05 45.14
N SER A 366 -38.34 -14.19 45.73
CA SER A 366 -37.77 -14.38 47.07
C SER A 366 -37.07 -13.10 47.53
N LEU A 367 -37.88 -12.09 47.87
CA LEU A 367 -37.50 -11.07 48.85
C LEU A 367 -37.60 -11.73 50.23
N ARG A 368 -36.48 -11.88 50.94
CA ARG A 368 -36.43 -12.34 52.33
C ARG A 368 -36.12 -11.15 53.22
N LEU A 369 -37.17 -10.60 53.83
CA LEU A 369 -37.09 -9.77 55.03
C LEU A 369 -37.03 -10.70 56.25
N HIS A 370 -36.04 -10.53 57.12
CA HIS A 370 -36.10 -10.98 58.51
C HIS A 370 -35.84 -9.79 59.43
N SER A 371 -36.70 -9.70 60.42
CA SER A 371 -36.98 -8.60 61.32
C SER A 371 -36.06 -8.55 62.54
N HIS A 372 -35.78 -7.30 62.94
CA HIS A 372 -35.48 -6.76 64.26
C HIS A 372 -35.41 -7.68 65.50
N HIS A 373 -34.33 -7.50 66.26
CA HIS A 373 -34.40 -7.23 67.70
C HIS A 373 -33.37 -6.15 68.08
N SER A 374 -33.84 -5.13 68.81
CA SER A 374 -33.13 -4.12 69.62
C SER A 374 -33.50 -4.43 71.10
N PRO A 375 -32.94 -3.83 72.19
CA PRO A 375 -32.06 -2.65 72.30
C PRO A 375 -30.90 -2.76 73.32
N TYR A 376 -30.02 -1.75 73.40
CA TYR A 376 -29.52 -1.08 74.63
C TYR A 376 -28.45 -0.01 74.24
N LEU A 377 -28.72 1.25 74.60
CA LEU A 377 -27.77 2.38 74.79
C LEU A 377 -27.49 2.50 76.32
N PRO A 378 -26.59 3.37 76.87
CA PRO A 378 -25.65 4.37 76.30
C PRO A 378 -24.19 4.13 76.83
N THR A 379 -23.08 4.80 76.45
CA THR A 379 -22.63 6.18 76.80
C THR A 379 -21.24 6.44 76.14
N SER A 380 -20.93 7.72 75.94
CA SER A 380 -19.72 8.41 75.40
C SER A 380 -18.40 8.28 76.23
N PRO A 381 -17.27 8.98 75.93
CA PRO A 381 -16.35 8.95 74.76
C PRO A 381 -14.83 8.79 75.22
N PRO A 382 -13.79 9.35 74.56
CA PRO A 382 -12.54 8.68 74.11
C PRO A 382 -11.33 8.85 75.10
N PRO A 383 -10.04 8.49 74.83
CA PRO A 383 -9.18 9.18 73.84
C PRO A 383 -7.95 8.41 73.25
N HIS A 384 -7.26 9.07 72.31
CA HIS A 384 -5.82 9.01 71.95
C HIS A 384 -5.06 7.67 71.88
N LEU A 385 -4.56 7.35 70.67
CA LEU A 385 -3.13 7.34 70.32
C LEU A 385 -2.95 7.31 68.80
#